data_AF-A0A1Y4M2Y6-F1
#
_entry.id   AF-A0A1Y4M2Y6-F1
#
_cell.length_a   1.000
_cell.length_b   1.000
_cell.length_c   1.000
_cell.angle_alpha   90.00
_cell.angle_beta   90.00
_cell.angle_gamma   90.00
#
_symmetry.space_group_name_H-M   'P 1'
#
loop_
_entity.id
_entity.type
_entity.pdbx_description
1 polymer ?
#
loop_
_entity_poly.entity_id
_entity_poly.type
_entity_poly.pdbx_seq_one_letter_code
_entity_poly.pdbx_strand_id
1 'polypeptide(L)'
;MDRLMIEKLVKKNGIRFQSMIAQEECAELIQAISKCLRSKDFPVEYERENLIEEMADVMICLQQLQYMYYIDDEELYAMKQKKENRLITREGLKE
;
A
#
# COMPACT_ATOMS: atom_id res chain seq x y z
N MET A 1 -0.76 -10.48 -6.87
CA MET A 1 -0.04 -10.67 -8.15
C MET A 1 0.67 -12.01 -8.07
N ASP A 2 0.72 -12.76 -9.18
CA ASP A 2 1.43 -14.05 -9.22
C ASP A 2 2.93 -13.87 -8.97
N ARG A 3 3.54 -14.72 -8.13
CA ARG A 3 4.95 -14.60 -7.70
C ARG A 3 5.91 -14.68 -8.88
N LEU A 4 5.59 -15.49 -9.90
CA LEU A 4 6.40 -15.58 -11.12
C LEU A 4 6.38 -14.25 -11.92
N MET A 5 5.28 -13.50 -11.85
CA MET A 5 5.18 -12.19 -12.48
C MET A 5 6.03 -11.16 -11.73
N ILE A 6 6.02 -11.18 -10.39
CA ILE A 6 6.88 -10.32 -9.57
C ILE A 6 8.35 -10.58 -9.87
N GLU A 7 8.75 -11.85 -9.90
CA GLU A 7 10.13 -12.25 -10.20
C GLU A 7 10.58 -11.73 -11.58
N LYS A 8 9.74 -11.86 -12.61
CA LYS A 8 10.04 -11.34 -13.96
C LYS A 8 10.23 -9.83 -13.96
N LEU A 9 9.37 -9.09 -13.25
CA LEU A 9 9.47 -7.63 -13.14
C LEU A 9 10.75 -7.20 -12.43
N VAL A 10 11.08 -7.84 -11.31
CA VAL A 10 12.30 -7.54 -10.54
C VAL A 10 13.55 -7.89 -11.34
N LYS A 11 13.57 -9.03 -12.06
CA LYS A 11 14.69 -9.39 -12.95
C LYS A 11 14.88 -8.40 -14.10
N LYS A 12 13.79 -7.85 -14.64
CA LYS A 12 13.82 -6.90 -15.77
C LYS A 12 14.27 -5.50 -15.33
N ASN A 13 13.69 -4.99 -14.24
CA ASN A 13 13.81 -3.58 -13.87
C ASN A 13 14.80 -3.34 -12.70
N GLY A 14 15.10 -4.39 -11.93
CA GLY A 14 15.96 -4.30 -10.74
C GLY A 14 15.27 -3.71 -9.52
N ILE A 15 15.82 -4.01 -8.34
CA ILE A 15 15.24 -3.63 -7.04
C ILE A 15 15.16 -2.10 -6.89
N ARG A 16 16.24 -1.39 -7.23
CA ARG A 16 16.29 0.08 -7.08
C ARG A 16 15.17 0.79 -7.82
N PHE A 17 14.90 0.39 -9.06
CA PHE A 17 13.86 1.01 -9.88
C PHE A 17 12.46 0.74 -9.30
N GLN A 18 12.16 -0.51 -8.99
CA GLN A 18 10.87 -0.90 -8.41
C GLN A 18 10.63 -0.22 -7.05
N SER A 19 11.67 -0.03 -6.23
CA SER A 19 11.57 0.72 -4.97
C SER A 19 11.35 2.23 -5.19
N MET A 20 11.84 2.82 -6.29
CA MET A 20 11.51 4.20 -6.65
C MET A 20 10.05 4.32 -7.09
N ILE A 21 9.55 3.38 -7.92
CA ILE A 21 8.13 3.32 -8.29
C ILE A 21 7.25 3.23 -7.03
N ALA A 22 7.59 2.35 -6.09
CA ALA A 22 6.85 2.25 -4.83
C ALA A 22 6.78 3.57 -4.04
N GLN A 23 7.81 4.42 -4.12
CA GLN A 23 7.80 5.75 -3.51
C GLN A 23 6.89 6.71 -4.27
N GLU A 24 6.89 6.65 -5.60
CA GLU A 24 6.01 7.44 -6.48
C GLU A 24 4.54 7.09 -6.20
N GLU A 25 4.16 5.81 -6.20
CA GLU A 25 2.78 5.38 -5.91
C GLU A 25 2.32 5.81 -4.50
N CYS A 26 3.23 5.78 -3.51
CA CYS A 26 2.90 6.28 -2.17
C CYS A 26 2.65 7.80 -2.18
N ALA A 27 3.37 8.56 -3.00
CA ALA A 27 3.15 10.00 -3.14
C ALA A 27 1.83 10.32 -3.87
N GLU A 28 1.46 9.51 -4.87
CA GLU A 28 0.18 9.63 -5.58
C GLU A 28 -1.00 9.28 -4.65
N LEU A 29 -0.88 8.22 -3.84
CA LEU A 29 -1.86 7.91 -2.78
C LEU A 29 -2.02 9.06 -1.77
N ILE A 30 -0.92 9.70 -1.34
CA ILE A 30 -0.98 10.89 -0.47
C ILE A 30 -1.77 12.01 -1.14
N GLN A 31 -1.55 12.22 -2.45
CA GLN A 31 -2.25 13.25 -3.22
C GLN A 31 -3.75 12.92 -3.34
N ALA A 32 -4.11 11.66 -3.62
CA ALA A 32 -5.49 11.20 -3.73
C ALA A 32 -6.25 11.38 -2.40
N ILE A 33 -5.66 10.96 -1.28
CA ILE A 33 -6.22 11.20 0.06
C ILE A 33 -6.46 12.70 0.29
N SER A 34 -5.50 13.54 -0.09
CA SER A 34 -5.61 14.99 0.06
C SER A 34 -6.72 15.60 -0.81
N LYS A 35 -7.00 15.03 -1.99
CA LYS A 35 -8.13 15.43 -2.84
C LYS A 35 -9.45 15.06 -2.15
N CYS A 36 -9.60 13.81 -1.70
CA CYS A 36 -10.79 13.34 -0.98
C CYS A 36 -11.13 14.20 0.25
N LEU A 37 -10.12 14.64 1.02
CA LEU A 37 -10.32 15.48 2.21
C LEU A 37 -10.76 16.91 1.92
N ARG A 38 -10.49 17.44 0.71
CA ARG A 38 -10.91 18.80 0.32
C ARG A 38 -12.34 18.83 -0.21
N SER A 39 -12.86 17.70 -0.69
CA SER A 39 -14.22 17.61 -1.20
C SER A 39 -15.22 17.87 -0.07
N LYS A 40 -16.03 18.92 -0.21
CA LYS A 40 -17.04 19.32 0.80
C LYS A 40 -18.17 18.29 0.90
N ASP A 41 -18.44 17.60 -0.21
CA ASP A 41 -19.35 16.47 -0.30
C ASP A 41 -18.53 15.17 -0.34
N PHE A 42 -18.93 14.22 0.51
CA PHE A 42 -18.16 13.01 0.79
C PHE A 42 -18.11 12.07 -0.42
N PRO A 43 -16.91 11.53 -0.72
CA PRO A 43 -16.19 11.84 -1.94
C PRO A 43 -17.07 11.73 -3.20
N VAL A 44 -16.96 12.73 -4.06
CA VAL A 44 -17.49 12.68 -5.43
C VAL A 44 -16.89 11.45 -6.13
N GLU A 45 -17.68 10.82 -6.99
CA GLU A 45 -17.38 9.50 -7.61
C GLU A 45 -15.96 9.43 -8.19
N TYR A 46 -15.53 10.52 -8.85
CA TYR A 46 -14.20 10.64 -9.44
C TYR A 46 -13.05 10.56 -8.41
N GLU A 47 -13.11 11.29 -7.29
CA GLU A 47 -12.07 11.24 -6.25
C GLU A 47 -12.03 9.87 -5.58
N ARG A 48 -13.17 9.19 -5.48
CA ARG A 48 -13.24 7.82 -4.98
C ARG A 48 -12.57 6.84 -5.95
N GLU A 49 -12.80 6.98 -7.25
CA GLU A 49 -12.14 6.16 -8.28
C GLU A 49 -10.62 6.36 -8.26
N ASN A 50 -10.14 7.61 -8.25
CA ASN A 50 -8.71 7.91 -8.13
C ASN A 50 -8.15 7.29 -6.85
N LEU A 51 -8.83 7.39 -5.70
CA LEU A 51 -8.35 6.78 -4.46
C LEU A 51 -8.22 5.25 -4.56
N ILE A 52 -9.16 4.59 -5.24
CA ILE A 52 -9.11 3.13 -5.44
C ILE A 52 -7.92 2.73 -6.32
N GLU A 53 -7.64 3.50 -7.36
CA GLU A 53 -6.50 3.30 -8.26
C GLU A 53 -5.18 3.38 -7.47
N GLU A 54 -4.92 4.48 -6.78
CA GLU A 54 -3.65 4.63 -6.02
C GLU A 54 -3.51 3.60 -4.89
N MET A 55 -4.62 3.20 -4.27
CA MET A 55 -4.61 2.13 -3.27
C MET A 55 -4.19 0.79 -3.90
N ALA A 56 -4.68 0.49 -5.11
CA ALA A 56 -4.31 -0.72 -5.83
C ALA A 56 -2.84 -0.71 -6.23
N ASP A 57 -2.33 0.43 -6.71
CA ASP A 57 -0.92 0.58 -7.10
C ASP A 57 0.04 0.44 -5.92
N VAL A 58 -0.30 1.04 -4.76
CA VAL A 58 0.45 0.81 -3.51
C VAL A 58 0.36 -0.65 -3.06
N MET A 59 -0.80 -1.30 -3.15
CA MET A 59 -0.92 -2.73 -2.80
C MET A 59 -0.03 -3.62 -3.68
N ILE A 60 0.07 -3.32 -4.97
CA ILE A 60 0.98 -4.00 -5.91
C ILE A 60 2.43 -3.76 -5.51
N CYS A 61 2.81 -2.52 -5.23
CA CYS A 61 4.15 -2.16 -4.79
C CYS A 61 4.54 -2.86 -3.48
N LEU A 62 3.62 -2.97 -2.51
CA LEU A 62 3.87 -3.70 -1.27
C LEU A 62 4.14 -5.19 -1.51
N GLN A 63 3.47 -5.83 -2.48
CA GLN A 63 3.76 -7.23 -2.86
C GLN A 63 5.14 -7.36 -3.52
N GLN A 64 5.52 -6.40 -4.36
CA GLN A 64 6.85 -6.37 -4.98
C GLN A 64 7.95 -6.16 -3.94
N LEU A 65 7.75 -5.21 -3.00
CA LEU A 65 8.69 -4.95 -1.89
C LEU A 65 8.89 -6.20 -1.03
N GLN A 66 7.81 -6.90 -0.66
CA GLN A 66 7.92 -8.15 0.10
C GLN A 66 8.82 -9.16 -0.61
N TYR A 67 8.61 -9.36 -1.92
CA TYR A 67 9.45 -10.27 -2.72
C TYR A 67 10.92 -9.81 -2.78
N MET A 68 11.16 -8.52 -3.04
CA MET A 68 12.52 -7.98 -3.22
C MET A 68 13.36 -8.00 -1.95
N TYR A 69 12.72 -7.85 -0.79
CA TYR A 69 13.39 -7.79 0.50
C TYR A 69 13.24 -9.08 1.32
N TYR A 70 12.76 -10.16 0.69
CA TYR A 70 12.60 -11.48 1.31
C TYR A 70 11.76 -11.43 2.59
N ILE A 71 10.67 -10.66 2.57
CA ILE A 71 9.74 -10.54 3.68
C ILE A 71 8.67 -11.62 3.52
N ASP A 72 8.55 -12.48 4.53
CA ASP A 72 7.55 -13.53 4.56
C ASP A 72 6.17 -13.00 4.95
N ASP A 73 5.12 -13.57 4.35
CA ASP A 73 3.72 -13.19 4.61
C ASP A 73 3.38 -13.32 6.11
N GLU A 74 3.89 -14.37 6.77
CA GLU A 74 3.68 -14.62 8.21
C GLU A 74 4.33 -13.54 9.08
N GLU A 75 5.55 -13.11 8.74
CA GLU A 75 6.28 -12.06 9.46
C GLU A 75 5.52 -10.73 9.36
N LEU A 76 5.12 -10.36 8.13
CA LEU A 76 4.38 -9.13 7.90
C LEU A 76 3.01 -9.17 8.58
N TYR A 77 2.31 -10.30 8.52
CA TYR A 77 1.01 -10.47 9.14
C TYR A 77 1.08 -10.41 10.68
N ALA A 78 2.09 -11.03 11.30
CA ALA A 78 2.31 -10.93 12.74
C ALA A 78 2.56 -9.48 13.17
N MET A 79 3.36 -8.73 12.40
CA MET A 79 3.62 -7.32 12.65
C MET A 79 2.38 -6.44 12.46
N LYS A 80 1.54 -6.73 11.45
CA LYS A 80 0.26 -6.07 11.22
C LYS A 80 -0.68 -6.26 12.41
N GLN A 81 -0.90 -7.49 12.86
CA GLN A 81 -1.76 -7.79 14.02
C GLN A 81 -1.29 -7.06 15.29
N LYS A 82 0.02 -7.05 15.55
CA LYS A 82 0.60 -6.31 16.68
C LYS A 82 0.28 -4.82 16.60
N LYS A 83 0.35 -4.20 15.42
CA LYS A 83 0.04 -2.78 15.20
C LYS A 83 -1.46 -2.50 15.34
N GLU A 84 -2.32 -3.37 14.80
CA GLU A 84 -3.78 -3.25 14.94
C GLU A 84 -4.22 -3.34 16.41
N ASN A 85 -3.70 -4.33 17.15
CA ASN A 85 -3.95 -4.48 18.58
C ASN A 85 -3.51 -3.23 19.38
N ARG A 86 -2.37 -2.62 19.01
CA ARG A 86 -1.91 -1.37 19.63
C ARG A 86 -2.84 -0.21 19.30
N LEU A 87 -3.35 -0.12 18.07
CA LEU A 87 -4.28 0.93 17.65
C LEU A 87 -5.60 0.84 18.43
N ILE A 88 -6.26 -0.33 18.42
CA ILE A 88 -7.54 -0.51 19.13
C ILE A 88 -7.40 -0.24 20.64
N THR A 89 -6.26 -0.58 21.24
CA THR A 89 -6.00 -0.32 22.66
C THR A 89 -5.88 1.20 22.92
N ARG A 90 -5.21 1.94 22.03
CA ARG A 90 -5.05 3.41 22.16
C ARG A 90 -6.35 4.16 21.97
N GLU A 91 -7.20 3.68 21.07
CA GLU A 91 -8.52 4.28 20.82
C GLU A 91 -9.59 3.81 21.82
N GLY A 92 -9.23 2.98 22.81
CA GLY A 92 -10.18 2.48 23.82
C GLY A 92 -11.25 1.54 23.25
N LEU A 93 -11.01 0.95 22.07
CA LEU A 93 -11.92 0.04 21.37
C LEU A 93 -11.69 -1.43 21.74
N LYS A 94 -10.90 -1.69 22.78
CA LYS A 94 -10.62 -3.04 23.25
C LYS A 94 -11.65 -3.41 24.31
N GLU A 95 -12.37 -4.51 24.08
CA GLU A 95 -13.32 -5.11 25.03
C GLU A 95 -12.67 -5.42 26.39
#